data_AF-A0A1Q9D835-F1
#
_entry.id   AF-A0A1Q9D835-F1
#
_cell.length_a   1.000
_cell.length_b   1.000
_cell.length_c   1.000
_cell.angle_alpha   90.00
_cell.angle_beta   90.00
_cell.angle_gamma   90.00
#
_symmetry.space_group_name_H-M   'P 1'
#
loop_
_entity.id
_entity.type
_entity.pdbx_description
1 polymer ?
#
loop_
_entity_poly.entity_id
_entity_poly.type
_entity_poly.pdbx_seq_one_letter_code
_entity_poly.pdbx_strand_id
1 'polypeptide(L)'
;MATPLLSLETQEHCFDTQFHPREPILAAATITGEVELHRFDLEASTAERVRLIQSHKKSCRTAKFVNSIGDYSGFYDSRYGNQSFDF
;
A
#
# COMPACT_ATOMS: atom_id res chain seq x y z
N MET A 1 -15.19 -16.56 -20.52
CA MET A 1 -15.69 -15.46 -19.66
C MET A 1 -14.47 -14.63 -19.27
N ALA A 2 -14.50 -13.31 -19.43
CA ALA A 2 -13.38 -12.46 -19.02
C ALA A 2 -13.37 -12.34 -17.49
N THR A 3 -12.24 -12.62 -16.87
CA THR A 3 -12.05 -12.33 -15.44
C THR A 3 -12.12 -10.81 -15.27
N PRO A 4 -12.98 -10.28 -14.39
CA PRO A 4 -13.00 -8.85 -14.13
C PRO A 4 -11.62 -8.43 -13.59
N LEU A 5 -11.09 -7.34 -14.14
CA LEU A 5 -9.81 -6.80 -13.71
C LEU A 5 -10.05 -5.90 -12.49
N LEU A 6 -9.30 -6.15 -11.42
CA LEU A 6 -9.23 -5.22 -10.30
C LEU A 6 -8.60 -3.91 -10.77
N SER A 7 -9.33 -2.80 -10.60
CA SER A 7 -8.81 -1.46 -10.84
C SER A 7 -8.68 -0.73 -9.51
N LEU A 8 -7.63 0.07 -9.39
CA LEU A 8 -7.34 0.87 -8.21
C LEU A 8 -7.05 2.31 -8.63
N GLU A 9 -7.73 3.25 -8.00
CA GLU A 9 -7.55 4.66 -8.22
C GLU A 9 -6.76 5.26 -7.06
N THR A 10 -5.64 5.90 -7.38
CA THR A 10 -4.85 6.69 -6.42
C THR A 10 -5.17 8.17 -6.60
N GLN A 11 -5.06 8.96 -5.53
CA GLN A 11 -5.30 10.40 -5.62
C GLN A 11 -4.27 11.10 -6.49
N GLU A 12 -3.06 10.55 -6.52
CA GLU A 12 -1.89 11.15 -7.15
C GLU A 12 -1.11 10.09 -7.93
N HIS A 13 -0.14 10.51 -8.74
CA HIS A 13 0.69 9.59 -9.51
C HIS A 13 1.39 8.57 -8.62
N CYS A 14 1.17 7.29 -8.91
CA CYS A 14 1.74 6.17 -8.16
C CYS A 14 3.07 5.72 -8.81
N PHE A 15 4.10 5.57 -7.98
CA PHE A 15 5.43 5.09 -8.40
C PHE A 15 5.65 3.60 -8.13
N ASP A 16 5.04 3.06 -7.08
CA ASP A 16 5.24 1.68 -6.65
C ASP A 16 3.99 1.13 -5.97
N THR A 17 3.75 -0.17 -6.13
CA THR A 17 2.65 -0.88 -5.48
C THR A 17 3.11 -2.22 -4.91
N GLN A 18 2.58 -2.59 -3.75
CA GLN A 18 2.88 -3.87 -3.11
C GLN A 18 1.61 -4.50 -2.53
N PHE A 19 1.49 -5.81 -2.66
CA PHE A 19 0.46 -6.59 -1.96
C PHE A 19 0.97 -6.99 -0.57
N HIS A 20 0.11 -6.87 0.44
CA HIS A 20 0.40 -7.41 1.76
C HIS A 20 0.50 -8.94 1.65
N PRO A 21 1.51 -9.58 2.27
CA PRO A 21 1.77 -11.01 2.09
C PRO A 21 0.68 -11.93 2.67
N ARG A 22 -0.22 -11.40 3.53
CA ARG A 22 -1.20 -12.20 4.29
C ARG A 22 -2.61 -11.62 4.34
N GLU A 23 -2.78 -10.37 3.93
CA GLU A 23 -4.03 -9.64 4.08
C GLU A 23 -4.43 -9.06 2.74
N PRO A 24 -5.73 -8.82 2.50
CA PRO A 24 -6.20 -8.24 1.25
C PRO A 24 -5.97 -6.71 1.23
N ILE A 25 -4.71 -6.30 1.45
CA ILE A 25 -4.27 -4.90 1.45
C ILE A 25 -3.26 -4.71 0.33
N LEU A 26 -3.42 -3.64 -0.44
CA LEU A 26 -2.44 -3.13 -1.40
C LEU A 26 -1.94 -1.76 -0.93
N ALA A 27 -0.63 -1.58 -0.93
CA ALA A 27 0.00 -0.29 -0.68
C ALA A 27 0.39 0.36 -2.00
N ALA A 28 0.12 1.66 -2.15
CA ALA A 28 0.48 2.47 -3.31
C ALA A 28 1.27 3.70 -2.86
N ALA A 29 2.52 3.82 -3.31
CA ALA A 29 3.42 4.93 -3.01
C ALA A 29 3.22 6.07 -4.04
N THR A 30 2.96 7.28 -3.57
CA THR A 30 2.57 8.41 -4.45
C THR A 30 3.63 9.49 -4.57
N ILE A 31 3.48 10.35 -5.59
CA ILE A 31 4.37 11.49 -5.88
C ILE A 31 4.37 12.58 -4.80
N THR A 32 3.34 12.66 -3.96
CA THR A 32 3.27 13.60 -2.83
C THR A 32 4.06 13.12 -1.61
N GLY A 33 4.52 11.86 -1.61
CA GLY A 33 5.20 11.27 -0.46
C GLY A 33 4.28 10.47 0.45
N GLU A 34 3.03 10.29 0.04
CA GLU A 34 2.06 9.48 0.76
C GLU A 34 2.18 8.01 0.36
N VAL A 35 1.71 7.15 1.26
CA VAL A 35 1.40 5.74 0.96
C VAL A 35 -0.08 5.56 1.21
N GLU A 36 -0.82 5.26 0.15
CA GLU A 36 -2.23 4.88 0.23
C GLU A 36 -2.33 3.37 0.48
N LEU A 37 -3.19 2.98 1.41
CA LEU A 37 -3.51 1.59 1.67
C LEU A 37 -4.93 1.34 1.24
N HIS A 38 -5.09 0.35 0.37
CA HIS A 38 -6.36 -0.05 -0.20
C HIS A 38 -6.68 -1.47 0.19
N ARG A 39 -7.86 -1.69 0.76
CA ARG A 39 -8.39 -3.03 0.97
C ARG A 39 -9.08 -3.46 -0.32
N PHE A 40 -8.67 -4.59 -0.88
CA PHE A 40 -9.23 -5.10 -2.13
C PHE A 40 -10.07 -6.35 -1.92
N ASP A 41 -11.07 -6.53 -2.76
CA ASP A 41 -11.89 -7.73 -2.85
C ASP A 41 -11.86 -8.21 -4.30
N LEU A 42 -11.28 -9.40 -4.53
CA LEU A 42 -11.15 -9.98 -5.86
C LEU A 42 -12.49 -10.51 -6.40
N GLU A 43 -13.39 -10.97 -5.53
CA GLU A 43 -14.71 -11.47 -5.93
C GLU A 43 -15.60 -10.31 -6.36
N ALA A 44 -15.60 -9.23 -5.57
CA ALA A 44 -16.34 -8.00 -5.89
C ALA A 44 -15.63 -7.13 -6.94
N SER A 45 -14.34 -7.38 -7.23
CA SER A 45 -13.50 -6.55 -8.08
C SER A 45 -13.44 -5.08 -7.63
N THR A 46 -13.37 -4.88 -6.32
CA THR A 46 -13.32 -3.55 -5.69
C THR A 46 -12.01 -3.33 -4.95
N ALA A 47 -11.60 -2.08 -4.85
CA ALA A 47 -10.51 -1.64 -3.98
C ALA A 47 -10.91 -0.33 -3.32
N GLU A 48 -10.90 -0.32 -1.99
CA GLU A 48 -11.28 0.84 -1.19
C GLU A 48 -10.11 1.33 -0.36
N ARG A 49 -9.83 2.64 -0.42
CA ARG A 49 -8.79 3.24 0.40
C ARG A 49 -9.17 3.21 1.87
N VAL A 50 -8.45 2.44 2.66
CA VAL A 50 -8.65 2.31 4.11
C VAL A 50 -7.75 3.23 4.91
N ARG A 51 -6.60 3.64 4.37
CA ARG A 51 -5.66 4.51 5.08
C ARG A 51 -4.79 5.32 4.14
N LEU A 52 -4.36 6.48 4.61
CA LEU A 52 -3.38 7.35 3.97
C LEU A 52 -2.27 7.65 4.99
N ILE A 53 -1.01 7.44 4.61
CA ILE A 53 0.14 7.64 5.48
C ILE A 53 1.08 8.66 4.84
N GLN A 54 1.29 9.80 5.50
CA GLN A 54 2.34 10.74 5.11
C GLN A 54 3.71 10.20 5.53
N SER A 55 4.37 9.49 4.62
CA SER A 55 5.72 8.97 4.89
C SER A 55 6.78 10.04 4.65
N HIS A 56 6.61 10.85 3.58
CA HIS A 56 7.63 11.78 3.10
C HIS A 56 7.06 13.14 2.75
N LYS A 57 7.88 14.19 2.79
CA LYS A 57 7.50 15.53 2.28
C LYS A 57 7.60 15.67 0.75
N LYS A 58 8.04 14.62 0.05
CA LYS A 58 8.31 14.55 -1.40
C LYS A 58 8.01 13.14 -1.88
N SER A 59 7.96 12.89 -3.19
CA SER A 59 7.69 11.58 -3.80
C SER A 59 8.17 10.37 -3.00
N CYS A 60 7.23 9.47 -2.69
CA CYS A 60 7.49 8.12 -2.22
C CYS A 60 7.71 7.26 -3.45
N ARG A 61 8.83 6.54 -3.52
CA ARG A 61 9.22 5.82 -4.74
C ARG A 61 9.24 4.31 -4.57
N THR A 62 9.19 3.83 -3.33
CA THR A 62 9.09 2.41 -3.04
C THR A 62 8.45 2.23 -1.69
N ALA A 63 7.59 1.22 -1.57
CA ALA A 63 7.06 0.77 -0.30
C ALA A 63 7.20 -0.75 -0.26
N LYS A 64 7.51 -1.33 0.91
CA LYS A 64 7.60 -2.77 1.06
C LYS A 64 7.03 -3.22 2.38
N PHE A 65 6.18 -4.24 2.37
CA PHE A 65 5.81 -4.93 3.61
C PHE A 65 7.01 -5.71 4.15
N VAL A 66 7.35 -5.46 5.40
CA VAL A 66 8.39 -6.22 6.11
C VAL A 66 7.74 -7.29 6.97
N ASN A 67 8.20 -8.54 6.81
CA ASN A 67 7.88 -9.60 7.76
C ASN A 67 8.69 -9.31 9.02
N SER A 68 8.07 -8.73 10.03
CA SER A 68 8.65 -8.66 11.36
C SER A 68 8.46 -10.00 12.07
N ILE A 69 9.44 -10.38 12.88
CA ILE A 69 9.28 -11.45 13.87
C ILE A 69 8.58 -10.80 15.07
N GLY A 70 7.25 -10.85 15.10
CA GLY A 70 6.39 -10.21 16.11
C GLY A 70 5.14 -9.63 15.47
N ASP A 71 4.06 -9.48 16.23
CA ASP A 71 2.69 -9.19 15.74
C ASP A 71 2.49 -7.81 15.07
N TYR A 72 3.55 -7.13 14.63
CA TYR A 72 3.50 -5.81 14.01
C TYR A 72 3.76 -5.90 12.51
N SER A 73 2.71 -5.88 11.72
CA SER A 73 2.80 -5.61 10.29
C SER A 73 3.38 -4.20 10.05
N GLY A 74 4.32 -4.06 9.11
CA GLY A 74 4.99 -2.77 8.90
C GLY A 74 5.43 -2.56 7.46
N PHE A 75 5.72 -1.31 7.12
CA PHE A 75 6.29 -0.88 5.86
C PHE A 75 7.73 -0.42 6.03
N TYR A 76 8.58 -0.80 5.10
CA TYR A 76 9.91 -0.23 4.94
C TYR A 76 9.92 0.77 3.79
N ASP A 77 10.49 1.94 4.05
CA ASP A 77 10.91 2.90 3.03
C ASP A 77 12.44 3.07 3.04
N SER A 78 13.06 3.00 1.87
CA SER A 78 14.52 3.08 1.71
C SER A 78 15.18 4.38 2.18
N ARG A 79 14.45 5.49 2.25
CA ARG A 79 14.95 6.80 2.69
C ARG A 79 14.70 7.08 4.17
N TYR A 80 13.71 6.44 4.81
CA TYR A 80 13.29 6.79 6.17
C TYR A 80 13.16 5.60 7.14
N GLY A 81 13.35 4.36 6.67
CA GLY A 81 13.38 3.17 7.49
C GLY A 81 12.02 2.50 7.71
N ASN A 82 11.92 1.71 8.78
CA ASN A 82 10.72 0.95 9.11
C ASN A 82 9.64 1.84 9.73
N GLN A 83 8.40 1.67 9.30
CA GLN A 83 7.20 2.23 9.87
C GLN A 83 6.22 1.09 10.21
N SER A 84 5.90 0.91 11.49
CA SER A 84 4.99 -0.14 11.96
C SER A 84 3.55 0.33 12.01
N PHE A 85 2.59 -0.54 11.67
CA PHE A 85 1.17 -0.24 11.70
C PHE A 85 0.37 -1.45 12.18
N ASP A 86 -0.57 -1.22 13.09
CA ASP A 86 -1.59 -2.21 13.41
C ASP A 86 -2.66 -2.16 12.31
N PHE A 87 -2.96 -3.31 11.68
CA PHE A 87 -3.99 -3.46 10.64
C PHE A 87 -5.30 -4.00 11.20
#